data_AF-A0A3S1ECF6-F1
#
_entry.id   AF-A0A3S1ECF6-F1
#
_cell.length_a   1.000
_cell.length_b   1.000
_cell.length_c   1.000
_cell.angle_alpha   90.00
_cell.angle_beta   90.00
_cell.angle_gamma   90.00
#
_symmetry.space_group_name_H-M   'P 1'
#
loop_
_entity.id
_entity.type
_entity.pdbx_description
1 polymer ?
#
loop_
_entity_poly.entity_id
_entity_poly.type
_entity_poly.pdbx_seq_one_letter_code
_entity_poly.pdbx_strand_id
1 'polypeptide(L)'
;MIMRHIMAKSLAPTDSIRDYMAAQEKKSLLRFLTCGSVDDGKSTLIGRLLSDTKQIFEDQLAALEKDSRKHGTTGDDIDFALLVDGLEA
;
A
#
# COMPACT_ATOMS: atom_id res chain seq x y z
N MET A 1 21.85 26.96 -23.22
CA MET A 1 21.34 25.68 -22.67
C MET A 1 21.30 25.85 -21.14
N ILE A 2 20.26 26.52 -20.64
CA ILE A 2 20.24 27.05 -19.27
C ILE A 2 19.58 26.01 -18.34
N MET A 3 20.44 25.46 -17.49
CA MET A 3 20.16 24.57 -16.37
C MET A 3 19.27 25.32 -15.34
N ARG A 4 17.95 25.09 -15.39
CA ARG A 4 17.02 25.66 -14.40
C ARG A 4 17.18 24.93 -13.08
N HIS A 5 17.79 25.63 -12.12
CA HIS A 5 17.78 25.29 -10.71
C HIS A 5 16.33 25.22 -10.21
N ILE A 6 15.94 24.07 -9.69
CA ILE A 6 14.68 23.89 -8.96
C ILE A 6 14.89 24.53 -7.59
N MET A 7 14.40 25.76 -7.43
CA MET A 7 14.23 26.38 -6.11
C MET A 7 13.14 25.59 -5.37
N ALA A 8 13.51 24.93 -4.28
CA ALA A 8 12.59 24.40 -3.29
C ALA A 8 11.82 25.59 -2.68
N LYS A 9 10.68 25.93 -3.30
CA LYS A 9 9.77 26.96 -2.79
C LYS A 9 9.13 26.40 -1.53
N SER A 10 9.45 26.98 -0.38
CA SER A 10 8.69 26.80 0.86
C SER A 10 7.25 27.29 0.60
N LEU A 11 6.34 26.36 0.34
CA LEU A 11 4.94 26.62 0.04
C LEU A 11 4.16 26.71 1.34
N ALA A 12 3.31 27.74 1.47
CA ALA A 12 2.40 27.89 2.60
C ALA A 12 1.46 26.65 2.67
N PRO A 13 0.94 26.30 3.86
CA PRO A 13 0.18 25.06 4.07
C PRO A 13 -0.98 24.87 3.09
N THR A 14 -1.65 25.96 2.69
CA THR A 14 -2.78 25.92 1.77
C THR A 14 -2.38 25.60 0.33
N ASP A 15 -1.20 26.05 -0.12
CA ASP A 15 -0.68 25.71 -1.45
C ASP A 15 -0.29 24.23 -1.51
N SER A 16 0.28 23.68 -0.43
CA SER A 16 0.63 22.26 -0.36
C SER A 16 -0.57 21.31 -0.47
N ILE A 17 -1.72 21.70 0.09
CA ILE A 17 -2.96 20.90 -0.01
C ILE A 17 -3.49 20.93 -1.44
N ARG A 18 -3.53 22.10 -2.09
CA ARG A 18 -3.98 22.24 -3.47
C ARG A 18 -3.09 21.47 -4.43
N ASP A 19 -1.78 21.55 -4.25
CA ASP A 19 -0.81 20.82 -5.06
C ASP A 19 -0.95 19.31 -4.87
N TYR A 20 -1.19 18.84 -3.63
CA TYR A 20 -1.49 17.44 -3.35
C TYR A 20 -2.77 16.97 -4.06
N MET A 21 -3.87 17.73 -3.96
CA MET A 21 -5.14 17.39 -4.61
C MET A 21 -5.00 17.32 -6.13
N ALA A 22 -4.36 18.31 -6.75
CA ALA A 22 -4.11 18.34 -8.19
C ALA A 22 -3.22 17.18 -8.66
N ALA A 23 -2.28 16.73 -7.82
CA ALA A 23 -1.45 15.56 -8.09
C ALA A 23 -2.24 14.24 -7.97
N GLN A 24 -3.23 14.15 -7.07
CA GLN A 24 -4.09 12.97 -6.97
C GLN A 24 -5.10 12.89 -8.13
N GLU A 25 -5.70 14.01 -8.56
CA GLU A 25 -6.66 14.05 -9.67
C GLU A 25 -6.08 13.55 -11.00
N LYS A 26 -4.78 13.76 -11.23
CA LYS A 26 -4.12 13.43 -12.51
C LYS A 26 -3.54 12.01 -12.55
N LYS A 27 -3.75 11.19 -11.53
CA LYS A 27 -3.24 9.81 -11.52
C LYS A 27 -3.99 8.94 -12.54
N SER A 28 -3.23 8.18 -13.33
CA SER A 28 -3.79 7.15 -14.21
C SER A 28 -4.12 5.88 -13.42
N LEU A 29 -5.14 5.15 -13.89
CA LEU A 29 -5.53 3.87 -13.31
C LEU A 29 -4.66 2.74 -13.88
N LEU A 30 -3.95 2.03 -13.01
CA LEU A 30 -3.27 0.78 -13.35
C LEU A 30 -4.12 -0.41 -12.89
N ARG A 31 -4.49 -1.28 -13.83
CA ARG A 31 -5.11 -2.58 -13.53
C ARG A 31 -4.06 -3.65 -13.80
N PHE A 32 -3.72 -4.43 -12.79
CA PHE A 32 -2.80 -5.56 -12.92
C PHE A 32 -3.39 -6.77 -12.21
N LEU A 33 -2.87 -7.95 -12.55
CA LEU A 33 -3.19 -9.21 -11.89
C LEU A 33 -1.89 -9.92 -11.53
N THR A 34 -1.92 -10.71 -10.47
CA THR A 34 -0.84 -11.62 -10.11
C THR A 34 -1.21 -13.04 -10.54
N CYS A 35 -0.30 -13.76 -11.18
CA CYS A 35 -0.46 -15.16 -11.56
C CYS A 35 0.77 -15.99 -11.16
N GLY A 36 0.59 -17.29 -10.95
CA GLY A 36 1.61 -18.19 -10.39
C GLY A 36 0.98 -19.41 -9.71
N SER A 37 1.78 -20.43 -9.44
CA SER A 37 1.43 -21.68 -8.75
C SER A 37 0.88 -21.43 -7.34
N VAL A 38 0.25 -22.46 -6.77
CA VAL A 38 0.01 -22.54 -5.33
C VAL A 38 1.35 -22.35 -4.61
N ASP A 39 1.34 -21.60 -3.51
CA ASP A 39 2.50 -21.23 -2.68
C ASP A 39 3.53 -20.24 -3.28
N ASP A 40 3.29 -19.70 -4.50
CA ASP A 40 4.15 -18.65 -5.08
C ASP A 40 4.03 -17.27 -4.39
N GLY A 41 3.31 -17.16 -3.27
CA GLY A 41 3.22 -15.92 -2.48
C GLY A 41 2.42 -14.79 -3.12
N LYS A 42 1.52 -15.07 -4.08
CA LYS A 42 0.67 -14.06 -4.75
C LYS A 42 -0.13 -13.20 -3.77
N SER A 43 -0.81 -13.83 -2.81
CA SER A 43 -1.60 -13.14 -1.78
C SER A 43 -0.71 -12.32 -0.86
N THR A 44 0.45 -12.85 -0.47
CA THR A 44 1.45 -12.13 0.33
C THR A 44 1.94 -10.87 -0.38
N LEU A 45 2.21 -10.93 -1.69
CA LEU A 45 2.66 -9.79 -2.47
C LEU A 45 1.58 -8.69 -2.55
N ILE A 46 0.32 -9.07 -2.84
CA ILE A 46 -0.79 -8.11 -2.86
C ILE A 46 -0.98 -7.48 -1.48
N GLY A 47 -1.02 -8.29 -0.42
CA GLY A 47 -1.19 -7.79 0.95
C GLY A 47 -0.05 -6.85 1.37
N ARG A 48 1.18 -7.15 0.98
CA ARG A 48 2.34 -6.29 1.25
C ARG A 48 2.25 -4.97 0.49
N LEU A 49 1.83 -4.97 -0.78
CA LEU A 49 1.61 -3.75 -1.54
C LEU A 49 0.54 -2.85 -0.89
N LEU A 50 -0.56 -3.42 -0.39
CA LEU A 50 -1.60 -2.67 0.32
C LEU A 50 -1.07 -2.06 1.62
N SER A 51 -0.24 -2.80 2.36
CA SER A 51 0.41 -2.33 3.58
C SER A 51 1.40 -1.18 3.30
N ASP A 52 2.33 -1.39 2.37
CA ASP A 52 3.38 -0.41 2.06
C ASP A 52 2.80 0.88 1.46
N THR A 53 1.66 0.79 0.75
CA THR A 53 0.94 1.96 0.20
C THR A 53 0.04 2.67 1.23
N LYS A 54 0.07 2.24 2.49
CA LYS A 54 -0.74 2.76 3.60
C LYS A 54 -2.24 2.77 3.28
N GLN A 55 -2.70 1.76 2.54
CA GLN A 55 -4.12 1.59 2.21
C GLN A 55 -4.86 0.74 3.27
N ILE A 56 -4.15 0.24 4.27
CA ILE A 56 -4.71 -0.53 5.39
C ILE A 56 -4.88 0.40 6.58
N PHE A 57 -6.07 0.38 7.19
CA PHE A 57 -6.34 1.11 8.42
C PHE A 57 -5.68 0.45 9.63
N GLU A 58 -5.36 1.22 10.68
CA GLU A 58 -4.62 0.73 11.85
C GLU A 58 -5.37 -0.36 12.63
N ASP A 59 -6.70 -0.29 12.68
CA ASP A 59 -7.55 -1.31 13.28
C ASP A 59 -7.51 -2.63 12.52
N GLN A 60 -7.49 -2.58 11.19
CA GLN A 60 -7.32 -3.75 10.33
C GLN A 60 -5.92 -4.35 10.49
N LEU A 61 -4.89 -3.52 10.62
CA LEU A 61 -3.53 -3.98 10.86
C LEU A 61 -3.42 -4.70 12.22
N ALA A 62 -4.01 -4.15 13.28
CA ALA A 62 -4.03 -4.77 14.60
C ALA A 62 -4.79 -6.10 14.62
N ALA A 63 -5.90 -6.19 13.87
CA ALA A 63 -6.62 -7.45 13.68
C ALA A 63 -5.75 -8.49 12.94
N LEU A 64 -5.06 -8.06 11.88
CA LEU A 64 -4.16 -8.89 11.09
C LEU A 64 -2.97 -9.41 11.91
N GLU A 65 -2.38 -8.59 12.78
CA GLU A 65 -1.32 -9.00 13.71
C GLU A 65 -1.79 -10.10 14.66
N LYS A 66 -3.00 -9.95 15.20
CA LYS A 66 -3.60 -10.97 16.09
C LYS A 66 -3.87 -12.27 15.35
N ASP A 67 -4.39 -12.20 14.13
CA ASP A 67 -4.71 -13.37 13.33
C ASP A 67 -3.44 -14.07 12.81
N SER A 68 -2.39 -13.30 12.48
CA SER A 68 -1.06 -13.84 12.14
C SER A 68 -0.46 -14.65 13.29
N ARG A 69 -0.59 -14.19 14.54
CA ARG A 69 -0.10 -14.95 15.71
C ARG A 69 -0.86 -16.27 15.92
N LYS A 70 -2.11 -16.36 15.46
CA LYS A 70 -3.00 -17.50 15.71
C LYS A 70 -3.01 -18.51 14.56
N HIS A 71 -2.93 -18.04 13.32
CA HIS A 71 -3.08 -18.86 12.11
C HIS A 71 -2.01 -18.58 11.05
N GLY A 72 -1.06 -17.68 11.33
CA GLY A 72 -0.04 -17.26 10.37
C GLY A 72 0.96 -18.36 10.05
N THR A 73 1.46 -18.30 8.83
CA THR A 73 2.45 -19.23 8.27
C THR A 73 3.87 -18.68 8.29
N THR A 74 4.02 -17.40 8.62
CA THR A 74 5.26 -16.61 8.58
C THR A 74 5.95 -16.45 9.95
N GLY A 75 5.49 -17.18 10.98
CA GLY A 75 6.10 -17.14 12.32
C GLY A 75 5.68 -15.90 13.12
N ASP A 76 6.66 -15.11 13.58
CA ASP A 76 6.41 -13.88 14.36
C ASP A 76 6.10 -12.65 13.49
N ASP A 77 6.27 -12.77 12.17
CA ASP A 77 5.99 -11.69 11.22
C ASP A 77 4.49 -11.59 10.90
N ILE A 78 4.08 -10.42 10.41
CA ILE A 78 2.70 -10.20 9.93
C ILE A 78 2.48 -10.99 8.65
N ASP A 79 1.49 -11.88 8.68
CA ASP A 79 1.08 -12.68 7.52
C ASP A 79 0.09 -11.88 6.66
N PHE A 80 0.64 -11.10 5.73
CA PHE A 80 -0.15 -10.28 4.81
C PHE A 80 -1.03 -11.08 3.84
N ALA A 81 -0.84 -12.40 3.71
CA ALA A 81 -1.74 -13.22 2.90
C ALA A 81 -3.16 -13.25 3.50
N LEU A 82 -3.26 -13.23 4.83
CA LEU A 82 -4.54 -13.27 5.56
C LEU A 82 -5.44 -12.05 5.27
N LEU A 83 -4.86 -10.91 4.87
CA LEU A 83 -5.61 -9.72 4.46
C LEU A 83 -6.40 -9.95 3.16
N VAL A 84 -5.82 -10.74 2.25
CA VAL A 84 -6.37 -11.00 0.92
C VAL A 84 -7.23 -12.26 0.93
N ASP A 85 -6.97 -13.21 1.85
CA ASP A 85 -7.83 -14.38 2.03
C ASP A 85 -9.23 -14.00 2.53
N GLY A 86 -9.36 -12.92 3.33
CA GLY A 86 -10.65 -12.39 3.76
C GLY A 86 -11.48 -11.69 2.67
N LEU A 87 -10.91 -11.48 1.48
CA LEU A 87 -11.58 -10.85 0.32
C LEU A 87 -12.41 -11.85 -0.51
N GLU A 88 -12.31 -13.15 -0.24
CA GLU A 88 -13.29 -14.13 -0.73
C GLU A 88 -14.59 -14.04 0.10
N ALA A 89 -15.51 -13.16 -0.33
CA ALA A 89 -16.91 -13.13 0.08
C ALA A 89 -17.81 -12.69 -1.09
#